data_AF-A0A095Y746-F1
#
_entry.id   AF-A0A095Y746-F1
#
_cell.length_a   1.000
_cell.length_b   1.000
_cell.length_c   1.000
_cell.angle_alpha   90.00
_cell.angle_beta   90.00
_cell.angle_gamma   90.00
#
_symmetry.space_group_name_H-M   'P 1'
#
loop_
_entity.id
_entity.type
_entity.pdbx_description
1 polymer ?
#
loop_
_entity_poly.entity_id
_entity_poly.type
_entity_poly.pdbx_seq_one_letter_code
_entity_poly.pdbx_strand_id
1 'polypeptide(L)'
;MTTNDFKELLDKFYNAESTAEEESKLKKLFKDNAVPEGFEVDRALFDTLNATVPAVPQDMSKRIERDMDRWNTLEAAVAHKARTMNMRWTVGVAAGLLLLFGIGNYYNQPKMKPQPYAGNLMETYENVDDAAAETERALTKFSTAINKGLRKIDNTKKY
;
A
#
# COMPACT_ATOMS: atom_id res chain seq x y z
N MET A 1 -45.34 -10.87 34.41
CA MET A 1 -44.57 -9.68 34.00
C MET A 1 -45.57 -8.58 33.75
N THR A 2 -45.34 -7.35 34.22
CA THR A 2 -46.27 -6.25 33.90
C THR A 2 -46.05 -5.80 32.46
N THR A 3 -47.04 -5.17 31.84
CA THR A 3 -46.96 -4.66 30.46
C THR A 3 -45.85 -3.61 30.29
N ASN A 4 -45.57 -2.85 31.36
CA ASN A 4 -44.50 -1.85 31.37
C ASN A 4 -43.11 -2.49 31.38
N ASP A 5 -42.90 -3.53 32.20
CA ASP A 5 -41.62 -4.26 32.24
C ASP A 5 -41.30 -4.89 30.87
N PHE A 6 -42.34 -5.37 30.16
CA PHE A 6 -42.20 -5.96 28.82
C PHE A 6 -41.75 -4.91 27.80
N LYS A 7 -42.38 -3.72 27.84
CA LYS A 7 -42.03 -2.62 26.96
C LYS A 7 -40.59 -2.13 27.20
N GLU A 8 -40.17 -2.02 28.47
CA GLU A 8 -38.79 -1.63 28.80
C GLU A 8 -37.78 -2.67 28.28
N LEU A 9 -38.08 -3.96 28.44
CA LEU A 9 -37.22 -5.03 27.93
C LEU A 9 -37.10 -5.00 26.40
N LEU A 10 -38.22 -4.73 25.72
CA LEU A 10 -38.25 -4.61 24.27
C LEU A 10 -37.49 -3.37 23.78
N ASP A 11 -37.59 -2.25 24.49
CA ASP A 11 -36.85 -1.02 24.18
C ASP A 11 -35.34 -1.24 24.34
N LYS A 12 -34.89 -1.93 25.40
CA LYS A 12 -33.48 -2.34 25.57
C LYS A 12 -33.00 -3.23 24.44
N PHE A 13 -33.84 -4.15 23.95
CA PHE A 13 -33.49 -4.99 22.79
C PHE A 13 -33.26 -4.14 21.53
N TYR A 14 -34.15 -3.19 21.25
CA TYR A 14 -33.99 -2.28 20.10
C TYR A 14 -32.79 -1.34 20.24
N ASN A 15 -32.46 -0.92 21.46
CA ASN A 15 -31.29 -0.10 21.74
C ASN A 15 -29.97 -0.90 21.83
N ALA A 16 -30.02 -2.23 21.63
CA ALA A 16 -28.88 -3.14 21.78
C ALA A 16 -28.21 -3.11 23.17
N GLU A 17 -29.02 -2.85 24.21
CA GLU A 17 -28.60 -2.82 25.62
C GLU A 17 -29.04 -4.07 26.40
N SER A 18 -29.76 -5.00 25.75
CA SER A 18 -30.23 -6.24 26.37
C SER A 18 -29.11 -7.25 26.61
N THR A 19 -29.21 -7.98 27.71
CA THR A 19 -28.33 -9.12 28.01
C THR A 19 -28.82 -10.42 27.36
N ALA A 20 -27.94 -11.41 27.20
CA ALA A 20 -28.30 -12.70 26.60
C ALA A 20 -29.43 -13.44 27.35
N GLU A 21 -29.51 -13.28 28.68
CA GLU A 21 -30.57 -13.87 29.50
C GLU A 21 -31.93 -13.19 29.25
N GLU A 22 -31.93 -11.88 29.12
CA GLU A 22 -33.10 -11.05 28.81
C GLU A 22 -33.64 -11.36 27.42
N GLU A 23 -32.77 -11.48 26.43
CA GLU A 23 -33.15 -11.88 25.07
C GLU A 23 -33.74 -13.28 25.01
N SER A 24 -33.16 -14.22 25.77
CA SER A 24 -33.69 -15.59 25.87
C SER A 24 -35.08 -15.61 26.48
N LYS A 25 -35.33 -14.80 27.52
CA LYS A 25 -36.66 -14.60 28.11
C LYS A 25 -37.62 -13.98 27.10
N LEU A 26 -37.21 -12.92 26.40
CA LEU A 26 -38.02 -12.22 25.40
C LEU A 26 -38.43 -13.16 24.25
N LYS A 27 -37.48 -13.96 23.74
CA LYS A 27 -37.74 -14.99 22.72
C LYS A 27 -38.74 -16.06 23.18
N LYS A 28 -38.67 -16.50 24.45
CA LYS A 28 -39.64 -17.45 25.01
C LYS A 28 -41.03 -16.83 25.12
N LEU A 29 -41.13 -15.58 25.59
CA LEU A 29 -42.40 -14.86 25.70
C LEU A 29 -43.11 -14.72 24.35
N PHE A 30 -42.36 -14.39 23.28
CA PHE A 30 -42.90 -14.31 21.93
C PHE A 30 -43.34 -15.69 21.38
N LYS A 31 -42.64 -16.78 21.72
CA LYS A 31 -43.03 -18.15 21.33
C LYS A 31 -44.25 -18.68 22.07
N ASP A 32 -44.35 -18.40 23.36
CA ASP A 32 -45.42 -18.92 24.24
C ASP A 32 -46.73 -18.13 24.08
N ASN A 33 -46.81 -17.20 23.12
CA ASN A 33 -48.01 -16.41 22.82
C ASN A 33 -48.46 -15.51 23.99
N ALA A 34 -47.55 -15.22 24.93
CA ALA A 34 -47.79 -14.45 26.15
C ALA A 34 -47.51 -12.95 25.94
N VAL A 35 -47.91 -12.42 24.78
CA VAL A 35 -47.60 -11.05 24.35
C VAL A 35 -48.78 -10.12 24.69
N PRO A 36 -48.54 -8.95 25.31
CA PRO A 36 -49.59 -7.97 25.57
C PRO A 36 -50.22 -7.42 24.27
N GLU A 37 -51.48 -7.01 24.36
CA GLU A 37 -52.23 -6.41 23.25
C GLU A 37 -51.51 -5.14 22.73
N GLY A 38 -51.20 -5.09 21.43
CA GLY A 38 -50.51 -3.96 20.78
C GLY A 38 -49.08 -4.24 20.25
N PHE A 39 -48.50 -5.42 20.51
CA PHE A 39 -47.14 -5.79 20.08
C PHE A 39 -47.11 -6.84 18.95
N GLU A 40 -48.15 -6.90 18.13
CA GLU A 40 -48.26 -7.88 17.02
C GLU A 40 -47.19 -7.68 15.94
N VAL A 41 -46.76 -6.43 15.72
CA VAL A 41 -45.69 -6.11 14.75
C VAL A 41 -44.34 -6.64 15.24
N ASP A 42 -44.03 -6.41 16.52
CA ASP A 42 -42.81 -6.90 17.15
C ASP A 42 -42.79 -8.43 17.16
N ARG A 43 -43.94 -9.06 17.42
CA ARG A 43 -44.07 -10.50 17.32
C ARG A 43 -43.70 -11.01 15.92
N ALA A 44 -44.29 -10.43 14.88
CA ALA A 44 -43.98 -10.81 13.50
C ALA A 44 -42.48 -10.66 13.19
N LEU A 45 -41.84 -9.60 13.71
CA LEU A 45 -40.39 -9.42 13.62
C LEU A 45 -39.66 -10.59 14.31
N PHE A 46 -39.95 -10.89 15.57
CA PHE A 46 -39.30 -11.97 16.31
C PHE A 46 -39.53 -13.35 15.67
N ASP A 47 -40.69 -13.59 15.07
CA ASP A 47 -40.97 -14.80 14.32
C ASP A 47 -40.10 -14.90 13.07
N THR A 48 -39.91 -13.80 12.33
CA THR A 48 -39.00 -13.78 11.16
C THR A 48 -37.52 -13.92 11.57
N LEU A 49 -37.11 -13.31 12.69
CA LEU A 49 -35.74 -13.38 13.19
C LEU A 49 -35.39 -14.78 13.72
N ASN A 50 -36.36 -15.45 14.34
CA ASN A 50 -36.20 -16.81 14.84
C ASN A 50 -36.57 -17.88 13.80
N ALA A 51 -37.08 -17.48 12.63
CA ALA A 51 -37.34 -18.38 11.53
C ALA A 51 -36.04 -19.08 11.12
N THR A 52 -36.16 -20.33 10.68
CA THR A 52 -35.01 -21.10 10.21
C THR A 52 -34.33 -20.33 9.10
N VAL A 53 -33.08 -19.91 9.34
CA VAL A 53 -32.28 -19.19 8.36
C VAL A 53 -32.24 -20.03 7.08
N PRO A 54 -32.68 -19.48 5.93
CA PRO A 54 -32.63 -20.23 4.69
C PRO A 54 -31.19 -20.64 4.38
N ALA A 55 -31.01 -21.80 3.76
CA ALA A 55 -29.69 -22.32 3.42
C ALA A 55 -28.90 -21.26 2.65
N VAL A 56 -27.80 -20.79 3.25
CA VAL A 56 -26.93 -19.79 2.64
C VAL A 56 -26.36 -20.37 1.34
N PRO A 57 -26.53 -19.71 0.19
CA PRO A 57 -25.95 -20.19 -1.06
C PRO A 57 -24.43 -20.34 -0.93
N GLN A 58 -23.87 -21.45 -1.41
CA GLN A 58 -22.44 -21.76 -1.25
C GLN A 58 -21.49 -20.70 -1.84
N ASP A 59 -21.97 -19.90 -2.79
CA ASP A 59 -21.19 -18.84 -3.44
C ASP A 59 -21.24 -17.49 -2.71
N MET A 60 -22.07 -17.34 -1.68
CA MET A 60 -22.26 -16.05 -1.01
C MET A 60 -21.00 -15.57 -0.28
N SER A 61 -20.28 -16.47 0.39
CA SER A 61 -19.01 -16.15 1.05
C SER A 61 -17.96 -15.65 0.05
N LYS A 62 -17.81 -16.36 -1.08
CA LYS A 62 -16.87 -16.01 -2.16
C LYS A 62 -17.20 -14.66 -2.79
N ARG A 63 -18.49 -14.34 -2.94
CA ARG A 63 -18.92 -13.03 -3.44
C ARG A 63 -18.53 -11.90 -2.49
N ILE A 64 -18.71 -12.09 -1.18
CA ILE A 64 -18.34 -11.11 -0.16
C ILE A 64 -16.82 -10.89 -0.13
N GLU A 65 -16.04 -11.97 -0.19
CA GLU A 65 -14.58 -11.90 -0.26
C GLU A 65 -14.11 -11.11 -1.48
N ARG A 66 -14.66 -11.42 -2.67
CA ARG A 66 -14.37 -10.69 -3.90
C ARG A 66 -14.72 -9.19 -3.79
N ASP A 67 -15.85 -8.88 -3.17
CA ASP A 67 -16.26 -7.48 -3.00
C ASP A 67 -15.28 -6.76 -2.05
N MET A 68 -14.84 -7.40 -0.96
CA MET A 68 -13.83 -6.86 -0.04
C MET A 68 -12.49 -6.61 -0.74
N ASP A 69 -12.02 -7.55 -1.55
CA ASP A 69 -10.81 -7.39 -2.35
C ASP A 69 -10.93 -6.24 -3.36
N ARG A 70 -12.11 -6.05 -3.94
CA ARG A 70 -12.38 -4.93 -4.85
C ARG A 70 -12.31 -3.58 -4.13
N TRP A 71 -12.82 -3.47 -2.91
CA TRP A 71 -12.71 -2.25 -2.11
C TRP A 71 -11.25 -1.93 -1.76
N ASN A 72 -10.49 -2.94 -1.31
CA ASN A 72 -9.06 -2.78 -1.01
C ASN A 72 -8.23 -2.35 -2.24
N THR A 73 -8.50 -2.94 -3.40
CA THR A 73 -7.79 -2.59 -4.64
C THR A 73 -8.13 -1.19 -5.15
N LEU A 74 -9.39 -0.74 -4.98
CA LEU A 74 -9.79 0.63 -5.32
C LEU A 74 -9.11 1.67 -4.42
N GLU A 75 -9.04 1.44 -3.11
CA GLU A 75 -8.35 2.34 -2.17
C GLU A 75 -6.86 2.48 -2.52
N ALA A 76 -6.18 1.35 -2.76
CA ALA A 76 -4.78 1.36 -3.16
C ALA A 76 -4.57 2.09 -4.49
N ALA A 77 -5.39 1.82 -5.50
CA ALA A 77 -5.28 2.45 -6.81
C ALA A 77 -5.54 3.97 -6.75
N VAL A 78 -6.52 4.42 -5.97
CA VAL A 78 -6.81 5.85 -5.77
C VAL A 78 -5.66 6.54 -5.05
N ALA A 79 -5.09 5.93 -4.01
CA ALA A 79 -3.93 6.48 -3.30
C ALA A 79 -2.70 6.63 -4.21
N HIS A 80 -2.40 5.61 -5.03
CA HIS A 80 -1.31 5.67 -6.00
C HIS A 80 -1.53 6.75 -7.08
N LYS A 81 -2.76 6.88 -7.59
CA LYS A 81 -3.11 7.90 -8.59
C LYS A 81 -2.99 9.32 -8.02
N ALA A 82 -3.44 9.55 -6.77
CA ALA A 82 -3.29 10.85 -6.11
C ALA A 82 -1.82 11.24 -5.91
N ARG A 83 -0.97 10.29 -5.48
CA ARG A 83 0.47 10.53 -5.27
C ARG A 83 1.20 10.90 -6.57
N THR A 84 0.90 10.22 -7.67
CA THR A 84 1.54 10.50 -8.97
C THR A 84 1.09 11.82 -9.60
N MET A 85 -0.17 12.21 -9.40
CA MET A 85 -0.70 13.47 -9.90
C MET A 85 -0.09 14.68 -9.17
N ASN A 86 0.07 14.60 -7.84
CA ASN A 86 0.73 15.64 -7.06
C ASN A 86 2.20 15.80 -7.43
N MET A 87 2.92 14.70 -7.71
CA MET A 87 4.32 14.74 -8.13
C MET A 87 4.52 15.49 -9.45
N ARG A 88 3.63 15.29 -10.44
CA ARG A 88 3.76 15.98 -11.74
C ARG A 88 3.59 17.49 -11.63
N TRP A 89 2.71 17.96 -10.74
CA TRP A 89 2.50 19.40 -10.53
C TRP A 89 3.67 20.04 -9.77
N THR A 90 4.17 19.40 -8.72
CA THR A 90 5.32 19.92 -7.94
C THR A 90 6.62 19.94 -8.75
N VAL A 91 6.85 18.95 -9.62
CA VAL A 91 7.99 18.93 -10.53
C VAL A 91 7.93 20.09 -11.54
N GLY A 92 6.74 20.44 -12.04
CA GLY A 92 6.56 21.61 -12.90
C GLY A 92 6.92 22.92 -12.21
N VAL A 93 6.47 23.11 -10.97
CA VAL A 93 6.80 24.31 -10.15
C VAL A 93 8.30 24.37 -9.87
N ALA A 94 8.93 23.25 -9.48
CA ALA A 94 10.36 23.19 -9.21
C ALA A 94 11.20 23.50 -10.47
N ALA A 95 10.82 22.98 -11.64
CA ALA A 95 11.49 23.27 -12.91
C ALA A 95 11.39 24.76 -13.28
N GLY A 96 10.22 25.39 -13.08
CA GLY A 96 10.04 26.82 -13.28
C GLY A 96 10.93 27.65 -12.34
N LEU A 97 10.99 27.29 -11.05
CA LEU A 97 11.88 27.94 -10.09
C LEU A 97 13.36 27.77 -10.45
N LEU A 98 13.78 26.57 -10.87
CA LEU A 98 15.15 26.32 -11.34
C LEU A 98 15.52 27.14 -12.57
N LEU A 99 14.59 27.29 -13.53
CA LEU A 99 14.81 28.15 -14.70
C LEU A 99 14.95 29.62 -14.29
N LEU A 100 14.09 30.12 -13.41
CA LEU A 100 14.20 31.48 -12.88
C LEU A 100 15.50 31.68 -12.10
N PHE A 101 15.91 30.70 -11.29
CA PHE A 101 17.18 30.73 -10.57
C PHE A 101 18.37 30.70 -11.52
N GLY A 102 18.32 29.87 -12.57
CA GLY A 102 19.37 29.76 -13.58
C GLY A 102 19.54 31.05 -14.37
N ILE A 103 18.43 31.63 -14.86
CA ILE A 103 18.43 32.92 -15.57
C ILE A 103 18.87 34.05 -14.63
N GLY A 104 18.34 34.08 -13.40
CA GLY A 104 18.71 35.09 -12.41
C GLY A 104 20.18 35.03 -12.04
N ASN A 105 20.75 33.85 -11.83
CA ASN A 105 22.18 33.68 -11.61
C ASN A 105 22.98 34.05 -12.87
N TYR A 106 22.52 33.69 -14.06
CA TYR A 106 23.21 34.03 -15.31
C TYR A 106 23.37 35.54 -15.49
N TYR A 107 22.32 36.34 -15.22
CA TYR A 107 22.40 37.79 -15.29
C TYR A 107 23.20 38.42 -14.14
N ASN A 108 23.18 37.79 -12.96
CA ASN A 108 23.84 38.31 -11.76
C ASN A 108 25.28 37.80 -11.59
N GLN A 109 25.78 36.99 -12.53
CA GLN A 109 27.18 36.59 -12.54
C GLN A 109 28.04 37.81 -12.92
N PRO A 110 28.94 38.29 -12.04
CA PRO A 110 30.00 39.19 -12.49
C PRO A 110 30.76 38.42 -13.57
N LYS A 111 30.88 39.01 -14.77
CA LYS A 111 31.48 38.36 -15.96
C LYS A 111 32.66 37.50 -15.54
N MET A 112 32.44 36.20 -15.41
CA MET A 112 33.50 35.26 -15.07
C MET A 112 34.46 35.33 -16.25
N LYS A 113 35.63 35.92 -16.03
CA LYS A 113 36.71 35.87 -17.01
C LYS A 113 36.87 34.39 -17.36
N PRO A 114 36.90 34.01 -18.65
CA PRO A 114 37.04 32.61 -19.02
C PRO A 114 38.35 32.11 -18.39
N GLN A 115 38.24 31.34 -17.31
CA GLN A 115 39.35 30.55 -16.82
C GLN A 115 39.57 29.49 -17.90
N PRO A 116 40.76 29.43 -18.53
CA PRO A 116 41.05 28.35 -19.44
C PRO A 116 40.91 27.04 -18.67
N TYR A 117 40.01 26.19 -19.16
CA TYR A 117 39.75 24.83 -18.67
C TYR A 117 41.00 23.90 -18.71
N ALA A 118 42.16 24.41 -19.11
CA ALA A 118 43.43 23.71 -19.19
C ALA A 118 44.27 23.72 -17.88
N GLY A 119 43.78 24.32 -16.79
CA GLY A 119 44.59 24.51 -15.58
C GLY A 119 44.71 23.31 -14.63
N ASN A 120 43.75 22.37 -14.65
CA ASN A 120 43.62 21.34 -13.60
C ASN A 120 43.40 19.91 -14.14
N LEU A 121 43.80 19.62 -15.38
CA LEU A 121 44.07 18.24 -15.76
C LEU A 121 45.47 17.93 -15.25
N MET A 122 45.55 17.57 -13.97
CA MET A 122 46.75 16.93 -13.44
C MET A 122 46.77 15.54 -14.06
N GLU A 123 47.39 15.40 -15.22
CA GLU A 123 47.56 14.10 -15.87
C GLU A 123 48.19 13.17 -14.84
N THR A 124 47.55 12.03 -14.57
CA THR A 124 47.95 11.12 -13.48
C THR A 124 49.38 10.59 -13.66
N TYR A 125 49.95 10.74 -14.85
CA TYR A 125 51.34 10.46 -15.17
C TYR A 125 51.91 11.62 -15.98
N GLU A 126 53.10 12.11 -15.61
CA GLU A 126 53.79 13.22 -16.30
C GLU A 126 54.42 12.80 -17.64
N ASN A 127 54.50 11.49 -17.93
CA ASN A 127 55.15 10.94 -19.11
C ASN A 127 54.28 9.86 -19.78
N VAL A 128 54.11 9.98 -21.10
CA VAL A 128 53.23 9.11 -21.91
C VAL A 128 53.72 7.66 -21.92
N ASP A 129 55.03 7.46 -21.89
CA ASP A 129 55.65 6.13 -21.90
C ASP A 129 55.38 5.35 -20.60
N ASP A 130 55.33 6.06 -19.45
CA ASP A 130 55.03 5.45 -18.16
C ASP A 130 53.55 5.08 -18.03
N ALA A 131 52.65 5.89 -18.59
CA ALA A 131 51.22 5.59 -18.66
C ALA A 131 50.95 4.33 -19.51
N ALA A 132 51.66 4.19 -20.62
CA ALA A 132 51.58 3.02 -21.48
C ALA A 132 52.07 1.76 -20.74
N ALA A 133 53.23 1.85 -20.09
CA ALA A 133 53.80 0.73 -19.33
C ALA A 133 52.87 0.27 -18.18
N GLU A 134 52.22 1.19 -17.47
CA GLU A 134 51.28 0.82 -16.39
C GLU A 134 49.97 0.26 -16.95
N THR A 135 49.51 0.74 -18.11
CA THR A 135 48.36 0.18 -18.82
C THR A 135 48.64 -1.26 -19.27
N GLU A 136 49.81 -1.53 -19.83
CA GLU A 136 50.23 -2.88 -20.23
C GLU A 136 50.29 -3.83 -19.03
N ARG A 137 50.80 -3.35 -17.89
CA ARG A 137 50.80 -4.11 -16.64
C ARG A 137 49.37 -4.41 -16.16
N ALA A 138 48.46 -3.44 -16.23
CA ALA A 138 47.07 -3.62 -15.85
C ALA A 138 46.36 -4.64 -16.75
N LEU A 139 46.54 -4.53 -18.07
CA LEU A 139 45.99 -5.48 -19.04
C LEU A 139 46.54 -6.90 -18.86
N THR A 140 47.83 -7.03 -18.55
CA THR A 140 48.45 -8.33 -18.27
C THR A 140 47.89 -8.95 -16.99
N LYS A 141 47.74 -8.17 -15.90
CA LYS A 141 47.09 -8.62 -14.66
C LYS A 141 45.65 -9.06 -14.91
N PHE A 142 44.90 -8.31 -15.72
CA PHE A 142 43.53 -8.67 -16.09
C PHE A 142 43.46 -9.99 -16.88
N SER A 143 44.33 -10.15 -17.89
CA SER A 143 44.44 -11.38 -18.69
C SER A 143 44.77 -12.61 -17.84
N THR A 144 45.73 -12.48 -16.91
CA THR A 144 46.10 -13.57 -16.01
C THR A 144 44.97 -13.94 -15.05
N ALA A 145 44.20 -12.97 -14.55
CA ALA A 145 43.04 -13.21 -13.71
C ALA A 145 41.93 -13.96 -14.45
N ILE A 146 41.63 -13.56 -15.70
CA ILE A 146 40.65 -14.25 -16.55
C ILE A 146 41.09 -15.68 -16.84
N ASN A 147 42.35 -15.88 -17.27
CA ASN A 147 42.89 -17.21 -17.57
C ASN A 147 42.86 -18.13 -16.34
N LYS A 148 43.12 -17.59 -15.15
CA LYS A 148 43.00 -18.33 -13.89
C LYS A 148 41.53 -18.68 -13.58
N GLY A 149 40.60 -17.77 -13.84
CA GLY A 149 39.16 -18.00 -13.69
C GLY A 149 38.64 -19.10 -14.63
N LEU A 150 38.98 -19.04 -15.91
CA LEU A 150 38.59 -20.04 -16.92
C LEU A 150 39.12 -21.44 -16.58
N ARG A 151 40.39 -21.55 -16.15
CA ARG A 151 40.97 -22.85 -15.73
C ARG A 151 40.25 -23.47 -14.54
N LYS A 152 39.76 -22.66 -13.59
CA LYS A 152 38.97 -23.15 -12.45
C LYS A 152 37.65 -23.75 -12.92
N ILE A 153 36.98 -23.11 -13.90
CA ILE A 153 35.69 -23.57 -14.44
C ILE A 153 35.86 -24.86 -15.27
N ASP A 154 36.92 -24.95 -16.07
CA ASP A 154 37.21 -26.17 -16.86
C ASP A 154 37.57 -27.37 -15.98
N ASN A 155 38.33 -27.15 -14.89
CA ASN A 155 38.66 -28.22 -13.95
C ASN A 155 37.45 -28.70 -13.15
N THR A 156 36.44 -27.85 -12.88
CA THR A 156 35.19 -28.26 -12.23
C THR A 156 34.21 -28.98 -13.17
N LYS A 157 34.41 -28.93 -14.49
CA LYS A 157 33.63 -29.71 -15.47
C LYS A 157 34.19 -31.11 -15.74
N LYS A 158 35.39 -31.42 -15.23
CA LYS A 158 36.07 -32.72 -15.38
C LYS A 158 35.80 -33.70 -14.21
N TYR A 159 34.87 -33.36 -13.32
CA TYR A 159 34.30 -34.25 -12.31
C TYR A 159 32.79 -34.34 -12.50
#